data_AF-A0A644VCN6-F1
#
_entry.id   AF-A0A644VCN6-F1
#
_cell.length_a   1.000
_cell.length_b   1.000
_cell.length_c   1.000
_cell.angle_alpha   90.00
_cell.angle_beta   90.00
_cell.angle_gamma   90.00
#
_symmetry.space_group_name_H-M   'P 1'
#
loop_
_entity.id
_entity.type
_entity.pdbx_description
1 polymer ?
#
loop_
_entity_poly.entity_id
_entity_poly.type
_entity_poly.pdbx_seq_one_letter_code
_entity_poly.pdbx_strand_id
1 'polypeptide(L)'
;MADKEPKILGEEDFLRQAELIHKQVAANDKLTSEGKRATLTVLAGIVKSVKVHGARQHGITKKMLKVALTVFAKMADDKRHSAEQLAVLRSLTMITLEGIKAK
;
A
#
# COMPACT_ATOMS: atom_id res chain seq x y z
N MET A 1 -6.48 15.10 -27.41
CA MET A 1 -6.21 13.94 -26.53
C MET A 1 -7.03 14.18 -25.29
N ALA A 2 -8.03 13.34 -25.02
CA ALA A 2 -9.01 13.62 -23.98
C ALA A 2 -8.32 13.73 -22.61
N ASP A 3 -8.40 14.91 -22.00
CA ASP A 3 -8.18 15.15 -20.58
C ASP A 3 -9.06 14.18 -19.80
N LYS A 4 -8.50 13.04 -19.41
CA LYS A 4 -9.11 12.22 -18.37
C LYS A 4 -8.91 12.98 -17.08
N GLU A 5 -9.95 13.68 -16.64
CA GLU A 5 -10.01 14.22 -15.28
C GLU A 5 -9.46 13.17 -14.32
N PRO A 6 -8.59 13.55 -13.37
CA PRO A 6 -8.02 12.60 -12.43
C PRO A 6 -9.18 11.96 -11.66
N LYS A 7 -9.52 10.71 -12.00
CA LYS A 7 -10.56 9.94 -11.32
C LYS A 7 -10.22 9.94 -9.83
N ILE A 8 -11.05 10.60 -9.03
CA ILE A 8 -10.92 10.58 -7.58
C ILE A 8 -11.10 9.14 -7.14
N LEU A 9 -10.06 8.58 -6.53
CA LEU A 9 -10.06 7.18 -6.12
C LEU A 9 -10.90 7.06 -4.84
N GLY A 10 -12.11 6.53 -4.99
CA GLY A 10 -13.03 6.33 -3.87
C GLY A 10 -12.58 5.23 -2.91
N GLU A 11 -13.24 5.12 -1.77
CA GLU A 11 -12.92 4.11 -0.75
C GLU A 11 -13.02 2.68 -1.33
N GLU A 12 -14.09 2.36 -2.05
CA GLU A 12 -14.28 1.03 -2.64
C GLU A 12 -13.19 0.69 -3.67
N ASP A 13 -12.81 1.67 -4.50
CA ASP A 13 -11.72 1.51 -5.47
C ASP A 13 -10.40 1.26 -4.74
N PHE A 14 -10.13 1.99 -3.65
CA PHE A 14 -8.93 1.79 -2.83
C PHE A 14 -8.90 0.38 -2.24
N LEU A 15 -10.00 -0.06 -1.63
CA LEU A 15 -10.09 -1.38 -1.00
C LEU A 15 -9.92 -2.51 -2.01
N ARG A 16 -10.51 -2.38 -3.20
CA ARG A 16 -10.37 -3.36 -4.29
C ARG A 16 -8.92 -3.47 -4.75
N GLN A 17 -8.26 -2.35 -5.01
CA GLN A 17 -6.86 -2.34 -5.44
C GLN A 17 -5.92 -2.81 -4.31
N ALA A 18 -6.22 -2.50 -3.06
CA ALA A 18 -5.47 -2.99 -1.91
C ALA A 18 -5.55 -4.52 -1.78
N GLU A 19 -6.69 -5.14 -2.09
CA GLU A 19 -6.82 -6.60 -2.13
C GLU A 19 -5.97 -7.23 -3.25
N LEU A 20 -5.92 -6.61 -4.43
CA LEU A 20 -5.05 -7.07 -5.52
C LEU A 20 -3.57 -6.97 -5.13
N ILE A 21 -3.17 -5.86 -4.51
CA ILE A 21 -1.80 -5.66 -4.00
C ILE A 21 -1.49 -6.70 -2.91
N HIS A 22 -2.43 -7.00 -2.01
CA HIS A 22 -2.27 -8.06 -1.02
C HIS A 22 -1.95 -9.41 -1.67
N LYS A 23 -2.74 -9.83 -2.67
CA LYS A 23 -2.52 -11.08 -3.42
C LYS A 23 -1.14 -11.10 -4.11
N GLN A 24 -0.77 -9.98 -4.74
CA GLN A 24 0.53 -9.85 -5.41
C GLN A 24 1.71 -9.94 -4.43
N VAL A 25 1.64 -9.29 -3.27
CA VAL A 25 2.69 -9.38 -2.24
C VAL A 25 2.77 -10.81 -1.66
N ALA A 26 1.63 -11.44 -1.40
CA ALA A 26 1.58 -12.82 -0.90
C ALA A 26 2.22 -13.81 -1.88
N ALA A 27 1.94 -13.67 -3.17
CA ALA A 27 2.45 -14.53 -4.25
C ALA A 27 3.87 -14.17 -4.72
N ASN A 28 4.53 -13.15 -4.17
CA ASN A 28 5.83 -12.70 -4.67
C ASN A 28 6.99 -13.54 -4.10
N ASP A 29 7.49 -14.52 -4.85
CA ASP A 29 8.57 -15.42 -4.42
C ASP A 29 9.92 -14.74 -4.20
N LYS A 30 10.10 -13.49 -4.67
CA LYS A 30 11.32 -12.71 -4.45
C LYS A 30 11.35 -12.04 -3.07
N LEU A 31 10.22 -12.00 -2.35
CA LEU A 31 10.15 -11.46 -1.00
C LEU A 31 10.39 -12.56 0.03
N THR A 32 11.25 -12.27 1.01
CA THR A 32 11.42 -13.16 2.17
C THR A 32 10.12 -13.29 2.95
N SER A 33 9.94 -14.38 3.69
CA SER A 33 8.75 -14.60 4.51
C SER A 33 8.53 -13.47 5.53
N GLU A 34 9.61 -12.96 6.14
CA GLU A 34 9.54 -11.78 7.02
C GLU A 34 9.13 -10.52 6.25
N GLY A 35 9.67 -10.32 5.05
CA GLY A 35 9.34 -9.18 4.19
C GLY A 35 7.88 -9.17 3.75
N LYS A 36 7.34 -10.32 3.34
CA LYS A 36 5.92 -10.52 3.04
C LYS A 36 5.08 -10.19 4.27
N ARG A 37 5.37 -10.81 5.41
CA ARG A 37 4.61 -10.60 6.66
C ARG A 37 4.59 -9.13 7.06
N ALA A 38 5.75 -8.46 7.08
CA ALA A 38 5.85 -7.05 7.44
C ALA A 38 5.02 -6.16 6.51
N THR A 39 5.12 -6.38 5.20
CA THR A 39 4.38 -5.60 4.19
C THR A 39 2.88 -5.82 4.31
N LEU A 40 2.44 -7.08 4.44
CA LEU A 40 1.02 -7.41 4.58
C LEU A 40 0.43 -6.89 5.90
N THR A 41 1.17 -6.90 7.00
CA THR A 41 0.73 -6.29 8.27
C THR A 41 0.56 -4.78 8.13
N VAL A 42 1.48 -4.09 7.44
CA VAL A 42 1.35 -2.65 7.19
C VAL A 42 0.14 -2.35 6.29
N LEU A 43 -0.03 -3.12 5.20
CA LEU A 43 -1.18 -2.99 4.31
C LEU A 43 -2.50 -3.20 5.06
N ALA A 44 -2.60 -4.24 5.88
CA ALA A 44 -3.79 -4.53 6.68
C ALA A 44 -4.09 -3.39 7.67
N GLY A 45 -3.07 -2.80 8.30
CA GLY A 45 -3.25 -1.66 9.17
C GLY A 45 -3.79 -0.43 8.45
N ILE A 46 -3.23 -0.10 7.27
CA ILE A 46 -3.72 1.00 6.44
C ILE A 46 -5.16 0.75 6.00
N VAL A 47 -5.46 -0.44 5.47
CA VAL A 47 -6.81 -0.84 5.05
C VAL A 47 -7.80 -0.73 6.21
N LYS A 48 -7.43 -1.21 7.40
CA LYS A 48 -8.27 -1.06 8.59
C LYS A 48 -8.51 0.42 8.91
N SER A 49 -7.48 1.26 8.83
CA SER A 49 -7.62 2.71 9.07
C SER A 49 -8.58 3.36 8.08
N VAL A 50 -8.53 2.99 6.80
CA VAL A 50 -9.43 3.51 5.76
C VAL A 50 -10.88 3.14 6.08
N LYS A 51 -11.15 1.86 6.35
CA LYS A 51 -12.50 1.33 6.66
C LYS A 51 -13.17 1.96 7.88
N VAL A 52 -12.40 2.53 8.81
CA VAL A 52 -12.93 3.14 10.04
C VAL A 52 -12.67 4.64 10.12
N HIS A 53 -12.31 5.26 8.98
CA HIS A 53 -12.04 6.70 8.85
C HIS A 53 -10.98 7.24 9.84
N GLY A 54 -9.98 6.42 10.15
CA GLY A 54 -8.85 6.77 11.02
C GLY A 54 -8.75 5.88 12.24
N ALA A 55 -7.66 5.11 12.34
CA ALA A 55 -7.35 4.34 13.54
C ALA A 55 -5.86 4.39 13.87
N ARG A 56 -5.55 4.50 15.17
CA ARG A 56 -4.18 4.30 15.66
C ARG A 56 -3.75 2.87 15.38
N GLN A 57 -2.61 2.72 14.71
CA GLN A 57 -2.07 1.43 14.34
C GLN A 57 -1.13 0.91 15.44
N HIS A 58 -1.67 0.03 16.29
CA HIS A 58 -0.89 -0.67 17.31
C HIS A 58 -0.12 -1.85 16.70
N GLY A 59 1.08 -2.13 17.18
CA GLY A 59 1.91 -3.26 16.72
C GLY A 59 2.69 -3.03 15.41
N ILE A 60 2.45 -1.93 14.69
CA ILE A 60 3.28 -1.56 13.54
C ILE A 60 4.55 -0.85 14.00
N THR A 61 5.70 -1.46 13.70
CA THR A 61 7.03 -0.93 14.05
C THR A 61 7.64 -0.12 12.91
N LYS A 62 8.61 0.76 13.24
CA LYS A 62 9.36 1.53 12.23
C LYS A 62 10.12 0.63 11.24
N LYS A 63 10.62 -0.54 11.70
CA LYS A 63 11.25 -1.56 10.84
C LYS A 63 10.27 -2.08 9.78
N MET A 64 9.05 -2.44 10.20
CA MET A 64 8.01 -2.95 9.29
C MET A 64 7.62 -1.91 8.25
N LEU A 65 7.48 -0.64 8.65
CA LEU A 65 7.18 0.45 7.73
C LEU A 65 8.29 0.64 6.68
N LYS A 66 9.57 0.60 7.06
CA LYS A 66 10.68 0.70 6.10
C LYS A 66 10.67 -0.44 5.07
N VAL A 67 10.37 -1.65 5.51
CA VAL A 67 10.23 -2.81 4.62
C VAL A 67 9.06 -2.60 3.66
N ALA A 68 7.87 -2.28 4.19
CA ALA A 68 6.68 -2.05 3.39
C ALA A 68 6.86 -0.91 2.37
N LEU A 69 7.50 0.20 2.78
CA LEU A 69 7.82 1.33 1.90
C LEU A 69 8.64 0.88 0.70
N THR A 70 9.67 0.07 0.93
CA THR A 70 10.54 -0.44 -0.14
C THR A 70 9.75 -1.32 -1.11
N VAL A 71 8.82 -2.14 -0.60
CA VAL A 71 7.98 -3.01 -1.45
C VAL A 71 6.98 -2.19 -2.25
N PHE A 72 6.25 -1.27 -1.62
CA PHE A 72 5.26 -0.44 -2.31
C PHE A 72 5.90 0.46 -3.37
N ALA A 73 7.04 1.08 -3.07
CA ALA A 73 7.76 1.91 -4.04
C ALA A 73 8.21 1.10 -5.25
N LYS A 74 8.81 -0.08 -5.03
CA LYS A 74 9.21 -0.98 -6.14
C LYS A 74 8.03 -1.45 -6.98
N MET A 75 6.89 -1.74 -6.36
CA MET A 75 5.67 -2.07 -7.10
C MET A 75 5.15 -0.85 -7.87
N ALA A 76 5.21 0.36 -7.30
CA ALA A 76 4.78 1.58 -7.98
C ALA A 76 5.63 1.93 -9.22
N ASP A 77 6.89 1.48 -9.25
CA ASP A 77 7.77 1.64 -10.42
C ASP A 77 7.49 0.63 -11.54
N ASP A 78 6.68 -0.40 -11.29
CA ASP A 78 6.31 -1.40 -12.30
C ASP A 78 5.25 -0.88 -13.27
N LYS A 79 5.63 -0.78 -14.54
CA LYS A 79 4.78 -0.24 -15.63
C LYS A 79 3.59 -1.14 -16.01
N ARG A 80 3.47 -2.33 -15.42
CA ARG A 80 2.39 -3.29 -15.71
C ARG A 80 1.10 -3.02 -14.93
N HIS A 81 1.14 -2.13 -13.96
CA HIS A 81 -0.03 -1.78 -13.16
C HIS A 81 -1.00 -0.85 -13.91
N SER A 82 -2.30 -1.00 -13.62
CA SER A 82 -3.30 -0.04 -14.08
C SER A 82 -3.10 1.32 -13.40
N ALA A 83 -3.68 2.39 -13.97
CA ALA A 83 -3.61 3.72 -13.38
C ALA A 83 -4.18 3.78 -11.95
N GLU A 84 -5.27 3.05 -11.70
CA GLU A 84 -5.88 2.96 -10.36
C GLU A 84 -4.97 2.23 -9.37
N GLN A 85 -4.40 1.10 -9.79
CA GLN A 85 -3.49 0.34 -8.94
C GLN A 85 -2.23 1.16 -8.61
N LEU A 86 -1.70 1.88 -9.60
CA LEU A 86 -0.56 2.78 -9.43
C LEU A 86 -0.87 3.94 -8.47
N ALA A 87 -2.06 4.53 -8.56
CA ALA A 87 -2.51 5.56 -7.63
C ALA A 87 -2.58 5.02 -6.19
N VAL A 88 -3.11 3.82 -5.98
CA VAL A 88 -3.14 3.18 -4.66
C VAL A 88 -1.74 2.84 -4.15
N LEU A 89 -0.85 2.30 -5.00
CA LEU A 89 0.55 2.04 -4.63
C LEU A 89 1.30 3.32 -4.22
N ARG A 90 1.06 4.44 -4.92
CA ARG A 90 1.62 5.75 -4.55
C ARG A 90 1.06 6.25 -3.23
N SER A 91 -0.24 6.13 -3.00
CA SER A 91 -0.86 6.48 -1.71
C SER A 91 -0.31 5.63 -0.57
N LEU A 92 -0.18 4.31 -0.74
CA LEU A 92 0.42 3.41 0.24
C LEU A 92 1.88 3.79 0.53
N THR A 93 2.66 4.12 -0.51
CA THR A 93 4.04 4.60 -0.38
C THR A 93 4.11 5.87 0.49
N MET A 94 3.27 6.87 0.19
CA MET A 94 3.21 8.14 0.92
C MET A 94 2.76 7.94 2.37
N ILE A 95 1.66 7.22 2.61
CA ILE A 95 1.15 6.92 3.96
C ILE A 95 2.22 6.21 4.80
N THR A 96 2.93 5.25 4.20
CA THR A 96 3.99 4.51 4.88
C THR A 96 5.18 5.41 5.21
N LEU A 97 5.58 6.30 4.29
CA LEU A 97 6.65 7.27 4.51
C LEU A 97 6.32 8.21 5.67
N GLU A 98 5.11 8.77 5.70
CA GLU A 98 4.67 9.65 6.78
C GLU A 98 4.61 8.89 8.12
N GLY A 99 4.15 7.64 8.12
CA GLY A 99 4.20 6.77 9.30
C GLY A 99 5.61 6.53 9.85
N ILE A 100 6.65 6.53 9.00
CA ILE A 100 8.06 6.42 9.42
C ILE A 100 8.53 7.71 10.07
N LYS A 101 8.12 8.87 9.56
CA LYS A 101 8.50 10.19 10.09
C LYS A 101 7.83 10.47 11.44
N ALA A 102 6.60 10.00 11.63
CA ALA A 102 5.83 10.18 12.85
C ALA A 102 6.23 9.24 14.02
N LYS A 103 7.15 8.29 13.80
CA LYS A 103 7.65 7.34 14.81
C LYS A 103 9.14 7.54 15.09
#